data_AF-A0A7Y3BWK2-F1
#
_entry.id   AF-A0A7Y3BWK2-F1
#
_cell.length_a   1.000
_cell.length_b   1.000
_cell.length_c   1.000
_cell.angle_alpha   90.00
_cell.angle_beta   90.00
_cell.angle_gamma   90.00
#
_symmetry.space_group_name_H-M   'P 1'
#
loop_
_entity.id
_entity.type
_entity.pdbx_description
1 polymer ?
#
loop_
_entity_poly.entity_id
_entity_poly.type
_entity_poly.pdbx_seq_one_letter_code
_entity_poly.pdbx_strand_id
1 'polypeptide(L)'
;MKRNRLVGVVMVSMVVAAGAGWLAGSQIQSPAEAAAQTAAPVPSPILVPAEMRELSTDIVTRGVGRFGSPHTVSLAPSALKPDRGIVTSIADEATELNLGDVAATVSGRPVFVLSGDVPSYRDLGPGVVGVDVMQLEQSLHDLGLDPGPVDGTYDSQTGAAVAGLYQTGGYEPVVVTSRTPDLQPLFTALVEGADFGAGILLPADEIIYVSSPPVRLSEVLKEPGVSGEGDLLALTDANIAIDSSVPIESAGLVTEGMKVLIDEPDLGITGEGTISFVAAGPGTNDIDGFHVYFEVTVPD
;
A
#
# COMPACT_ATOMS: atom_id res chain seq x y z
N MET A 1 83.95 78.94 -35.86
CA MET A 1 82.82 78.70 -34.93
C MET A 1 81.47 79.20 -35.48
N LYS A 2 81.12 78.97 -36.76
CA LYS A 2 79.93 79.62 -37.40
C LYS A 2 78.86 78.69 -38.00
N ARG A 3 79.04 77.36 -38.05
CA ARG A 3 78.05 76.43 -38.66
C ARG A 3 77.18 75.65 -37.65
N ASN A 4 77.78 75.20 -36.54
CA ASN A 4 77.06 74.36 -35.55
C ASN A 4 76.04 75.14 -34.70
N ARG A 5 76.24 76.45 -34.50
CA ARG A 5 75.26 77.29 -33.77
C ARG A 5 73.98 77.54 -34.58
N LEU A 6 74.10 77.69 -35.90
CA LEU A 6 72.95 77.90 -36.79
C LEU A 6 72.09 76.64 -36.88
N VAL A 7 72.72 75.46 -37.01
CA VAL A 7 72.04 74.16 -37.01
C VAL A 7 71.29 73.93 -35.69
N GLY A 8 71.89 74.29 -34.55
CA GLY A 8 71.25 74.17 -33.24
C GLY A 8 69.98 75.03 -33.11
N VAL A 9 70.02 76.28 -33.59
CA VAL A 9 68.85 77.18 -33.54
C VAL A 9 67.71 76.67 -34.42
N VAL A 10 68.01 76.17 -35.62
CA VAL A 10 66.99 75.62 -36.53
C VAL A 10 66.35 74.35 -35.93
N MET A 11 67.14 73.45 -35.35
CA MET A 11 66.63 72.25 -34.69
C MET A 11 65.72 72.58 -33.51
N VAL A 12 66.13 73.52 -32.65
CA VAL A 12 65.28 73.98 -31.53
C VAL A 12 63.99 74.58 -32.05
N SER A 13 64.02 75.37 -33.12
CA SER A 13 62.80 75.96 -33.69
C SER A 13 61.83 74.91 -34.24
N MET A 14 62.32 73.84 -34.88
CA MET A 14 61.49 72.73 -35.34
C MET A 14 60.87 71.94 -34.19
N VAL A 15 61.65 71.68 -33.13
CA VAL A 15 61.14 70.96 -31.96
C VAL A 15 60.07 71.78 -31.24
N VAL A 16 60.29 73.10 -31.11
CA VAL A 16 59.29 74.02 -30.53
C VAL A 16 58.04 74.08 -31.40
N ALA A 17 58.15 74.18 -32.72
CA ALA A 17 57.01 74.20 -33.63
C ALA A 17 56.22 72.87 -33.62
N ALA A 18 56.92 71.74 -33.62
CA ALA A 18 56.29 70.41 -33.54
C ALA A 18 55.61 70.19 -32.19
N GLY A 19 56.25 70.61 -31.09
CA GLY A 19 55.68 70.56 -29.75
C GLY A 19 54.43 71.43 -29.63
N ALA A 20 54.45 72.65 -30.18
CA ALA A 20 53.29 73.54 -30.22
C ALA A 20 52.14 72.96 -31.06
N GLY A 21 52.44 72.33 -32.20
CA GLY A 21 51.45 71.66 -33.05
C GLY A 21 50.79 70.46 -32.36
N TRP A 22 51.55 69.63 -31.66
CA TRP A 22 51.04 68.49 -30.91
C TRP A 22 50.17 68.92 -29.71
N LEU A 23 50.62 69.93 -28.96
CA LEU A 23 49.85 70.52 -27.87
C LEU A 23 48.52 71.10 -28.35
N ALA A 24 48.54 71.86 -29.45
CA ALA A 24 47.33 72.43 -30.04
C ALA A 24 46.38 71.33 -30.54
N GLY A 25 46.90 70.27 -31.17
CA GLY A 25 46.10 69.14 -31.64
C GLY A 25 45.49 68.31 -30.51
N SER A 26 46.18 68.15 -29.38
CA SER A 26 45.71 67.36 -28.23
C SER A 26 44.50 67.98 -27.51
N GLN A 27 44.22 69.27 -27.74
CA GLN A 27 43.11 70.00 -27.12
C GLN A 27 41.87 70.09 -28.01
N ILE A 28 41.92 69.59 -29.26
CA ILE A 28 40.79 69.62 -30.20
C ILE A 28 40.02 68.31 -30.09
N GLN A 29 38.89 68.35 -29.38
CA GLN A 29 37.91 67.26 -29.42
C GLN A 29 37.05 67.36 -30.68
N SER A 30 36.91 66.24 -31.39
CA SER A 30 36.07 66.21 -32.58
C SER A 30 34.58 66.23 -32.21
N PRO A 31 33.71 66.86 -33.02
CA PRO A 31 32.27 66.87 -32.78
C PRO A 31 31.64 65.46 -32.68
N ALA A 32 32.22 64.47 -33.39
CA ALA A 32 31.75 63.09 -33.38
C ALA A 32 32.01 62.40 -32.02
N GLU A 33 33.10 62.75 -31.35
CA GLU A 33 33.51 62.14 -30.09
C GLU A 33 32.76 62.73 -28.90
N ALA A 34 32.44 64.02 -28.96
CA ALA A 34 31.50 64.65 -28.04
C ALA A 34 30.09 64.03 -28.17
N ALA A 35 29.63 63.78 -29.41
CA ALA A 35 28.33 63.17 -29.68
C ALA A 35 28.25 61.70 -29.22
N ALA A 36 29.35 60.94 -29.34
CA ALA A 36 29.42 59.57 -28.84
C ALA A 36 29.36 59.52 -27.30
N GLN A 37 29.95 60.51 -26.62
CA GLN A 37 29.90 60.60 -25.15
C GLN A 37 28.55 61.09 -24.61
N THR A 38 27.77 61.83 -25.40
CA THR A 38 26.39 62.23 -25.03
C THR A 38 25.31 61.28 -25.59
N ALA A 39 25.68 60.21 -26.27
CA ALA A 39 24.73 59.22 -26.75
C ALA A 39 24.06 58.50 -25.56
N ALA A 40 22.73 58.46 -25.56
CA ALA A 40 21.99 57.78 -24.51
C ALA A 40 22.32 56.27 -24.49
N PRO A 41 22.43 55.64 -23.30
CA PRO A 41 22.58 54.20 -23.20
C PRO A 41 21.39 53.49 -23.85
N VAL A 42 21.64 52.30 -24.40
CA VAL A 42 20.59 51.47 -24.99
C VAL A 42 19.57 51.11 -23.89
N PRO A 43 18.27 51.41 -24.05
CA PRO A 43 17.27 51.11 -23.04
C PRO A 43 17.23 49.59 -22.73
N SER A 44 17.39 49.22 -21.47
CA SER A 44 17.22 47.85 -20.98
C SER A 44 16.00 47.75 -20.07
N PRO A 45 15.22 46.65 -20.14
CA PRO A 45 14.09 46.45 -19.24
C PRO A 45 14.56 46.26 -17.78
N ILE A 46 13.75 46.74 -16.84
CA ILE A 46 13.90 46.43 -15.42
C ILE A 46 13.21 45.08 -15.19
N LEU A 47 13.98 44.02 -14.98
CA LEU A 47 13.45 42.68 -14.74
C LEU A 47 13.56 42.31 -13.26
N VAL A 48 12.52 41.64 -12.76
CA VAL A 48 12.49 41.00 -11.45
C VAL A 48 12.41 39.49 -11.70
N PRO A 49 13.16 38.64 -10.98
CA PRO A 49 13.07 37.20 -11.16
C PRO A 49 11.63 36.71 -10.89
N ALA A 50 11.05 36.01 -11.85
CA ALA A 50 9.79 35.31 -11.68
C ALA A 50 10.08 33.90 -11.14
N GLU A 51 9.35 33.50 -10.10
CA GLU A 51 9.37 32.13 -9.60
C GLU A 51 8.20 31.35 -10.20
N MET A 52 8.49 30.16 -10.73
CA MET A 52 7.45 29.19 -11.07
C MET A 52 7.00 28.54 -9.77
N ARG A 53 5.71 28.67 -9.45
CA ARG A 53 5.07 27.96 -8.33
C ARG A 53 3.93 27.12 -8.88
N GLU A 54 3.77 25.95 -8.29
CA GLU A 54 2.65 25.08 -8.59
C GLU A 54 1.39 25.67 -7.96
N LEU A 55 0.32 25.84 -8.75
CA LEU A 55 -0.99 26.16 -8.19
C LEU A 55 -1.61 24.85 -7.69
N SER A 56 -1.68 24.67 -6.36
CA SER A 56 -2.52 23.65 -5.76
C SER A 56 -3.90 24.23 -5.44
N THR A 57 -4.94 23.39 -5.52
CA THR A 57 -6.27 23.71 -5.02
C THR A 57 -6.58 22.67 -3.95
N ASP A 58 -6.65 23.12 -2.69
CA ASP A 58 -6.91 22.22 -1.58
C ASP A 58 -8.42 22.18 -1.32
N ILE A 59 -8.99 20.98 -1.33
CA ILE A 59 -10.39 20.74 -1.00
C ILE A 59 -10.43 20.13 0.39
N VAL A 60 -11.06 20.85 1.33
CA VAL A 60 -11.25 20.35 2.70
C VAL A 60 -12.70 19.94 2.86
N THR A 61 -12.91 18.70 3.27
CA THR A 61 -14.23 18.15 3.56
C THR A 61 -14.20 17.33 4.83
N ARG A 62 -15.38 16.97 5.35
CA ARG A 62 -15.54 16.11 6.51
C ARG A 62 -15.94 14.73 6.03
N GLY A 63 -15.28 13.71 6.57
CA GLY A 63 -15.66 12.33 6.38
C GLY A 63 -15.94 11.64 7.70
N VAL A 64 -16.53 10.45 7.61
CA VAL A 64 -16.75 9.55 8.74
C VAL A 64 -15.91 8.30 8.49
N GLY A 65 -15.01 7.99 9.44
CA GLY A 65 -14.24 6.76 9.41
C GLY A 65 -15.12 5.56 9.75
N ARG A 66 -15.08 4.52 8.91
CA ARG A 66 -15.65 3.21 9.15
C ARG A 66 -14.60 2.13 8.86
N PHE A 67 -14.77 0.97 9.45
CA PHE A 67 -14.04 -0.21 9.00
C PHE A 67 -14.69 -0.75 7.72
N GLY A 68 -13.95 -1.59 6.99
CA GLY A 68 -14.49 -2.30 5.82
C GLY A 68 -15.82 -3.00 6.13
N SER A 69 -16.62 -3.28 5.12
CA SER A 69 -17.90 -3.98 5.31
C SER A 69 -17.66 -5.38 5.89
N PRO A 70 -18.40 -5.80 6.94
CA PRO A 70 -18.29 -7.14 7.49
C PRO A 70 -18.62 -8.22 6.46
N HIS A 71 -17.78 -9.24 6.39
CA HIS A 71 -18.03 -10.46 5.62
C HIS A 71 -18.15 -11.63 6.58
N THR A 72 -19.19 -12.44 6.40
CA THR A 72 -19.42 -13.62 7.25
C THR A 72 -18.50 -14.76 6.83
N VAL A 73 -17.98 -15.47 7.82
CA VAL A 73 -17.12 -16.63 7.64
C VAL A 73 -17.81 -17.85 8.20
N SER A 74 -17.83 -18.93 7.42
CA SER A 74 -18.36 -20.24 7.81
C SER A 74 -17.30 -21.32 7.63
N LEU A 75 -17.44 -22.42 8.37
CA LEU A 75 -16.51 -23.53 8.31
C LEU A 75 -16.87 -24.49 7.17
N ALA A 76 -15.86 -24.81 6.36
CA ALA A 76 -15.99 -25.81 5.31
C ALA A 76 -16.26 -27.20 5.90
N PRO A 77 -17.05 -28.05 5.24
CA PRO A 77 -17.19 -29.44 5.68
C PRO A 77 -15.87 -30.19 5.56
N SER A 78 -15.54 -30.97 6.59
CA SER A 78 -14.39 -31.88 6.58
C SER A 78 -14.85 -33.32 6.40
N ALA A 79 -14.22 -34.08 5.50
CA ALA A 79 -14.49 -35.51 5.37
C ALA A 79 -13.89 -36.30 6.55
N LEU A 80 -12.86 -35.75 7.19
CA LEU A 80 -12.23 -36.31 8.38
C LEU A 80 -13.09 -36.14 9.65
N LYS A 81 -14.02 -35.18 9.65
CA LYS A 81 -14.93 -34.89 10.76
C LYS A 81 -16.38 -34.81 10.27
N PRO A 82 -17.12 -35.94 10.31
CA PRO A 82 -18.49 -35.98 9.80
C PRO A 82 -19.49 -35.17 10.64
N ASP A 83 -19.15 -34.85 11.89
CA ASP A 83 -19.95 -33.96 12.74
C ASP A 83 -19.44 -32.52 12.58
N ARG A 84 -20.36 -31.57 12.42
CA ARG A 84 -20.08 -30.12 12.35
C ARG A 84 -19.50 -29.56 13.65
N GLY A 85 -19.50 -30.38 14.71
CA GLY A 85 -18.85 -30.07 15.97
C GLY A 85 -19.59 -28.98 16.75
N ILE A 86 -19.09 -28.72 17.95
CA ILE A 86 -19.64 -27.69 18.84
C ILE A 86 -18.61 -26.59 18.97
N VAL A 87 -19.00 -25.34 18.75
CA VAL A 87 -18.14 -24.19 19.01
C VAL A 87 -17.77 -24.17 20.48
N THR A 88 -16.49 -24.28 20.80
CA THR A 88 -16.00 -24.32 22.19
C THR A 88 -15.43 -22.97 22.65
N SER A 89 -14.92 -22.15 21.74
CA SER A 89 -14.52 -20.77 22.00
C SER A 89 -14.50 -19.97 20.70
N ILE A 90 -14.69 -18.65 20.77
CA ILE A 90 -14.46 -17.69 19.69
C ILE A 90 -13.71 -16.49 20.30
N ALA A 91 -12.85 -15.85 19.53
CA ALA A 91 -12.17 -14.61 19.92
C ALA A 91 -13.20 -13.50 20.20
N ASP A 92 -12.87 -12.58 21.13
CA ASP A 92 -13.80 -11.51 21.51
C ASP A 92 -14.07 -10.55 20.34
N GLU A 93 -15.24 -9.92 20.33
CA GLU A 93 -15.54 -8.85 19.38
C GLU A 93 -14.51 -7.72 19.46
N ALA A 94 -14.24 -7.10 18.32
CA ALA A 94 -13.19 -6.10 18.10
C ALA A 94 -11.75 -6.62 18.30
N THR A 95 -11.54 -7.93 18.46
CA THR A 95 -10.19 -8.52 18.45
C THR A 95 -9.60 -8.45 17.05
N GLU A 96 -8.34 -8.04 16.97
CA GLU A 96 -7.55 -8.11 15.76
C GLU A 96 -6.90 -9.49 15.65
N LEU A 97 -7.13 -10.15 14.52
CA LEU A 97 -6.64 -11.49 14.21
C LEU A 97 -5.56 -11.38 13.14
N ASN A 98 -4.35 -11.80 13.51
CA ASN A 98 -3.18 -11.85 12.66
C ASN A 98 -3.12 -13.17 11.89
N LEU A 99 -2.20 -13.21 10.92
CA LEU A 99 -1.84 -14.45 10.26
C LEU A 99 -1.35 -15.48 11.29
N GLY A 100 -1.93 -16.68 11.28
CA GLY A 100 -1.62 -17.78 12.20
C GLY A 100 -2.40 -17.77 13.51
N ASP A 101 -3.17 -16.72 13.81
CA ASP A 101 -3.99 -16.66 15.02
C ASP A 101 -5.14 -17.68 15.00
N VAL A 102 -5.63 -18.04 16.19
CA VAL A 102 -6.78 -18.94 16.35
C VAL A 102 -8.03 -18.10 16.58
N ALA A 103 -8.88 -18.00 15.55
CA ALA A 103 -10.12 -17.22 15.61
C ALA A 103 -11.19 -17.90 16.49
N ALA A 104 -11.22 -19.22 16.48
CA ALA A 104 -12.20 -20.03 17.20
C ALA A 104 -11.65 -21.41 17.51
N THR A 105 -12.34 -22.13 18.40
CA THR A 105 -12.19 -23.57 18.55
C THR A 105 -13.52 -24.27 18.36
N VAL A 106 -13.49 -25.41 17.65
CA VAL A 106 -14.64 -26.28 17.44
C VAL A 106 -14.30 -27.67 17.95
N SER A 107 -15.07 -28.15 18.92
CA SER A 107 -14.82 -29.41 19.62
C SER A 107 -13.40 -29.50 20.18
N GLY A 108 -12.86 -28.36 20.65
CA GLY A 108 -11.49 -28.24 21.17
C GLY A 108 -10.38 -28.26 20.10
N ARG A 109 -10.73 -28.20 18.81
CA ARG A 109 -9.78 -28.09 17.68
C ARG A 109 -9.71 -26.65 17.18
N PRO A 110 -8.53 -26.16 16.76
CA PRO A 110 -8.35 -24.76 16.36
C PRO A 110 -8.99 -24.46 15.01
N VAL A 111 -9.39 -23.21 14.82
CA VAL A 111 -9.68 -22.61 13.52
C VAL A 111 -8.64 -21.51 13.28
N PHE A 112 -7.63 -21.79 12.48
CA PHE A 112 -6.53 -20.88 12.17
C PHE A 112 -6.92 -19.85 11.12
N VAL A 113 -6.41 -18.63 11.28
CA VAL A 113 -6.52 -17.55 10.28
C VAL A 113 -5.32 -17.63 9.34
N LEU A 114 -5.58 -17.87 8.07
CA LEU A 114 -4.55 -17.92 7.02
C LEU A 114 -4.82 -16.88 5.94
N SER A 115 -3.78 -16.43 5.26
CA SER A 115 -3.86 -15.56 4.09
C SER A 115 -4.32 -16.35 2.85
N GLY A 116 -5.30 -15.84 2.12
CA GLY A 116 -5.78 -16.47 0.90
C GLY A 116 -7.10 -15.92 0.36
N ASP A 117 -7.32 -16.08 -0.94
CA ASP A 117 -8.51 -15.58 -1.64
C ASP A 117 -9.58 -16.67 -1.83
N VAL A 118 -9.17 -17.93 -1.83
CA VAL A 118 -10.07 -19.06 -2.03
C VAL A 118 -10.46 -19.64 -0.67
N PRO A 119 -11.75 -19.68 -0.30
CA PRO A 119 -12.19 -20.34 0.92
C PRO A 119 -11.81 -21.82 0.95
N SER A 120 -11.61 -22.36 2.15
CA SER A 120 -11.42 -23.79 2.34
C SER A 120 -12.63 -24.57 1.82
N TYR A 121 -12.41 -25.72 1.15
CA TYR A 121 -13.49 -26.53 0.60
C TYR A 121 -13.25 -28.05 0.67
N ARG A 122 -12.05 -28.48 1.07
CA ARG A 122 -11.67 -29.89 1.25
C ARG A 122 -10.52 -30.00 2.25
N ASP A 123 -10.34 -31.17 2.85
CA ASP A 123 -9.19 -31.42 3.71
C ASP A 123 -7.92 -31.55 2.86
N LEU A 124 -6.79 -31.09 3.40
CA LEU A 124 -5.48 -31.13 2.76
C LEU A 124 -4.56 -32.13 3.47
N GLY A 125 -3.65 -32.72 2.71
CA GLY A 125 -2.76 -33.75 3.23
C GLY A 125 -1.82 -34.31 2.15
N PRO A 126 -0.94 -35.25 2.53
CA PRO A 126 0.09 -35.79 1.65
C PRO A 126 -0.46 -36.29 0.30
N GLY A 127 0.18 -35.87 -0.79
CA GLY A 127 -0.18 -36.27 -2.14
C GLY A 127 -1.33 -35.47 -2.77
N VAL A 128 -1.95 -34.55 -2.02
CA VAL A 128 -2.92 -33.60 -2.59
C VAL A 128 -2.19 -32.55 -3.41
N VAL A 129 -2.73 -32.25 -4.59
CA VAL A 129 -2.22 -31.20 -5.49
C VAL A 129 -3.34 -30.22 -5.80
N GLY A 130 -3.03 -28.93 -5.87
CA GLY A 130 -3.99 -27.91 -6.28
C GLY A 130 -3.60 -26.48 -5.91
N VAL A 131 -4.42 -25.53 -6.37
CA VAL A 131 -4.27 -24.10 -6.07
C VAL A 131 -4.49 -23.78 -4.59
N ASP A 132 -5.28 -24.60 -3.90
CA ASP A 132 -5.53 -24.53 -2.47
C ASP A 132 -4.31 -24.98 -1.65
N VAL A 133 -3.56 -25.97 -2.14
CA VAL A 133 -2.26 -26.34 -1.55
C VAL A 133 -1.26 -25.21 -1.75
N MET A 134 -1.20 -24.64 -2.95
CA MET A 134 -0.29 -23.52 -3.24
C MET A 134 -0.59 -22.30 -2.35
N GLN A 135 -1.88 -22.01 -2.11
CA GLN A 135 -2.31 -20.96 -1.19
C GLN A 135 -1.91 -21.27 0.25
N LEU A 136 -2.11 -22.51 0.72
CA LEU A 136 -1.66 -22.95 2.04
C LEU A 136 -0.15 -22.77 2.20
N GLU A 137 0.64 -23.22 1.22
CA GLU A 137 2.10 -23.11 1.22
C GLU A 137 2.54 -21.64 1.26
N GLN A 138 1.95 -20.78 0.44
CA GLN A 138 2.22 -19.35 0.49
C GLN A 138 1.92 -18.77 1.88
N SER A 139 0.77 -19.12 2.47
CA SER A 139 0.39 -18.62 3.79
C SER A 139 1.33 -19.09 4.91
N LEU A 140 1.75 -20.36 4.86
CA LEU A 140 2.72 -20.91 5.81
C LEU A 140 4.08 -20.21 5.67
N HIS A 141 4.51 -19.97 4.42
CA HIS A 141 5.74 -19.23 4.13
C HIS A 141 5.70 -17.82 4.70
N ASP A 142 4.59 -17.10 4.51
CA ASP A 142 4.38 -15.74 5.03
C ASP A 142 4.37 -15.71 6.56
N LEU A 143 3.89 -16.79 7.21
CA LEU A 143 3.95 -16.98 8.66
C LEU A 143 5.38 -17.31 9.17
N GLY A 144 6.33 -17.53 8.27
CA GLY A 144 7.71 -17.91 8.59
C GLY A 144 7.91 -19.40 8.87
N LEU A 145 6.92 -20.23 8.54
CA LEU A 145 7.04 -21.68 8.52
C LEU A 145 7.48 -22.10 7.12
N ASP A 146 8.52 -22.91 6.98
CA ASP A 146 9.05 -23.27 5.66
C ASP A 146 8.33 -24.50 5.09
N PRO A 147 7.39 -24.35 4.12
CA PRO A 147 6.76 -25.49 3.47
C PRO A 147 7.64 -26.11 2.38
N GLY A 148 8.82 -25.55 2.10
CA GLY A 148 9.57 -25.83 0.88
C GLY A 148 9.11 -24.95 -0.30
N PRO A 149 9.25 -25.43 -1.54
CA PRO A 149 8.78 -24.69 -2.72
C PRO A 149 7.26 -24.51 -2.70
N VAL A 150 6.78 -23.29 -2.95
CA VAL A 150 5.35 -23.02 -3.19
C VAL A 150 5.01 -23.50 -4.61
N ASP A 151 4.64 -24.77 -4.74
CA ASP A 151 4.41 -25.43 -6.03
C ASP A 151 3.03 -26.09 -6.14
N GLY A 152 2.25 -26.07 -5.05
CA GLY A 152 0.91 -26.62 -5.01
C GLY A 152 0.86 -28.13 -4.82
N THR A 153 1.94 -28.74 -4.34
CA THR A 153 2.03 -30.18 -4.04
C THR A 153 2.25 -30.41 -2.55
N TYR A 154 1.28 -31.02 -1.88
CA TYR A 154 1.38 -31.25 -0.45
C TYR A 154 2.35 -32.41 -0.20
N ASP A 155 3.61 -32.07 0.06
CA ASP A 155 4.68 -33.00 0.36
C ASP A 155 4.97 -33.08 1.87
N SER A 156 6.08 -33.73 2.23
CA SER A 156 6.50 -33.86 3.63
C SER A 156 6.96 -32.55 4.27
N GLN A 157 7.47 -31.60 3.49
CA GLN A 157 7.89 -30.27 3.96
C GLN A 157 6.66 -29.41 4.24
N THR A 158 5.69 -29.38 3.32
CA THR A 158 4.39 -28.73 3.55
C THR A 158 3.71 -29.32 4.80
N GLY A 159 3.73 -30.65 4.95
CA GLY A 159 3.23 -31.30 6.17
C GLY A 159 3.99 -30.91 7.45
N ALA A 160 5.31 -30.73 7.39
CA ALA A 160 6.11 -30.28 8.54
C ALA A 160 5.81 -28.83 8.92
N ALA A 161 5.61 -27.94 7.93
CA ALA A 161 5.17 -26.57 8.16
C ALA A 161 3.78 -26.53 8.81
N VAL A 162 2.83 -27.35 8.35
CA VAL A 162 1.52 -27.51 9.01
C VAL A 162 1.70 -28.01 10.45
N ALA A 163 2.61 -28.95 10.71
CA ALA A 163 2.96 -29.34 12.08
C ALA A 163 3.40 -28.15 12.95
N GLY A 164 4.21 -27.26 12.37
CA GLY A 164 4.68 -26.03 13.00
C GLY A 164 3.54 -25.05 13.30
N LEU A 165 2.56 -24.93 12.41
CA LEU A 165 1.35 -24.13 12.63
C LEU A 165 0.58 -24.63 13.86
N TYR A 166 0.29 -25.93 13.92
CA TYR A 166 -0.38 -26.53 15.07
C TYR A 166 0.39 -26.33 16.38
N GLN A 167 1.72 -26.55 16.35
CA GLN A 167 2.58 -26.36 17.52
C GLN A 167 2.60 -24.90 18.00
N THR A 168 2.65 -23.94 17.07
CA THR A 168 2.63 -22.50 17.38
C THR A 168 1.31 -22.11 18.06
N GLY A 169 0.19 -22.69 17.60
CA GLY A 169 -1.11 -22.54 18.23
C GLY A 169 -1.30 -23.33 19.54
N GLY A 170 -0.37 -24.23 19.90
CA GLY A 170 -0.48 -25.08 21.09
C GLY A 170 -1.40 -26.30 20.92
N TYR A 171 -1.59 -26.78 19.69
CA TYR A 171 -2.45 -27.91 19.35
C TYR A 171 -1.66 -29.08 18.76
N GLU A 172 -2.26 -30.27 18.81
CA GLU A 172 -1.71 -31.45 18.14
C GLU A 172 -2.32 -31.58 16.72
N PRO A 173 -1.48 -31.79 15.69
CA PRO A 173 -1.96 -32.01 14.33
C PRO A 173 -2.64 -33.38 14.19
N VAL A 174 -3.52 -33.51 13.20
CA VAL A 174 -4.05 -34.83 12.81
C VAL A 174 -2.97 -35.58 12.04
N VAL A 175 -2.51 -36.72 12.58
CA VAL A 175 -1.45 -37.53 11.96
C VAL A 175 -2.04 -38.81 11.37
N VAL A 176 -1.65 -39.10 10.13
CA VAL A 176 -1.95 -40.39 9.47
C VAL A 176 -0.70 -41.23 9.51
N THR A 177 -0.83 -42.43 10.06
CA THR A 177 0.20 -43.45 9.92
C THR A 177 -0.31 -44.55 8.98
N SER A 178 0.61 -45.20 8.26
CA SER A 178 0.35 -46.37 7.41
C SER A 178 -0.25 -47.58 8.14
N ARG A 179 -0.47 -47.45 9.46
CA ARG A 179 -1.02 -48.46 10.37
C ARG A 179 -2.42 -48.12 10.89
N THR A 180 -3.10 -47.14 10.30
CA THR A 180 -4.45 -46.69 10.72
C THR A 180 -5.50 -47.21 9.72
N PRO A 181 -5.89 -48.50 9.77
CA PRO A 181 -6.80 -49.11 8.79
C PRO A 181 -8.18 -48.45 8.73
N ASP A 182 -8.62 -47.80 9.81
CA ASP A 182 -9.97 -47.26 9.96
C ASP A 182 -10.20 -45.95 9.17
N LEU A 183 -9.12 -45.28 8.74
CA LEU A 183 -9.18 -44.01 8.01
C LEU A 183 -8.98 -44.16 6.49
N GLN A 184 -8.52 -45.34 6.01
CA GLN A 184 -8.37 -45.63 4.57
C GLN A 184 -9.58 -45.26 3.69
N PRO A 185 -10.84 -45.56 4.08
CA PRO A 185 -11.99 -45.21 3.23
C PRO A 185 -12.24 -43.69 3.14
N LEU A 186 -11.90 -42.92 4.19
CA LEU A 186 -12.01 -41.46 4.16
C LEU A 186 -10.94 -40.83 3.27
N PHE A 187 -9.73 -41.40 3.24
CA PHE A 187 -8.67 -41.00 2.32
C PHE A 187 -9.01 -41.23 0.85
N THR A 188 -9.68 -42.34 0.56
CA THR A 188 -10.15 -42.62 -0.81
C THR A 188 -11.17 -41.59 -1.30
N ALA A 189 -11.91 -40.95 -0.38
CA ALA A 189 -12.89 -39.91 -0.67
C ALA A 189 -12.28 -38.50 -0.79
N LEU A 190 -11.06 -38.27 -0.28
CA LEU A 190 -10.41 -36.97 -0.27
C LEU A 190 -9.92 -36.53 -1.65
N VAL A 191 -9.31 -37.44 -2.42
CA VAL A 191 -9.02 -37.30 -3.86
C VAL A 191 -8.90 -38.71 -4.47
N GLU A 192 -9.56 -38.95 -5.60
CA GLU A 192 -9.42 -40.20 -6.36
C GLU A 192 -7.97 -40.31 -6.90
N GLY A 193 -7.12 -41.11 -6.22
CA GLY A 193 -5.76 -41.44 -6.69
C GLY A 193 -4.57 -40.82 -5.95
N ALA A 194 -4.75 -40.22 -4.76
CA ALA A 194 -3.62 -39.77 -3.94
C ALA A 194 -2.84 -40.96 -3.32
N ASP A 195 -1.51 -40.94 -3.42
CA ASP A 195 -0.61 -41.93 -2.80
C ASP A 195 -0.31 -41.47 -1.36
N PHE A 196 -1.04 -42.03 -0.39
CA PHE A 196 -1.00 -41.58 1.00
C PHE A 196 0.25 -42.10 1.71
N GLY A 197 1.33 -41.32 1.67
CA GLY A 197 2.41 -41.40 2.64
C GLY A 197 1.91 -41.07 4.06
N ALA A 198 2.56 -41.60 5.09
CA ALA A 198 2.34 -41.13 6.44
C ALA A 198 2.65 -39.62 6.52
N GLY A 199 1.78 -38.84 7.17
CA GLY A 199 1.94 -37.39 7.21
C GLY A 199 0.83 -36.70 7.98
N ILE A 200 0.86 -35.37 7.93
CA ILE A 200 -0.06 -34.50 8.68
C ILE A 200 -1.21 -34.10 7.77
N LEU A 201 -2.42 -34.13 8.31
CA LEU A 201 -3.63 -33.64 7.65
C LEU A 201 -4.00 -32.28 8.22
N LEU A 202 -4.61 -31.49 7.35
CA LEU A 202 -5.24 -30.22 7.67
C LEU A 202 -6.72 -30.31 7.31
N PRO A 203 -7.60 -30.54 8.29
CA PRO A 203 -9.04 -30.53 8.06
C PRO A 203 -9.54 -29.18 7.55
N ALA A 204 -10.49 -29.20 6.64
CA ALA A 204 -11.04 -28.02 5.98
C ALA A 204 -11.72 -27.06 6.96
N ASP A 205 -12.25 -27.60 8.06
CA ASP A 205 -12.96 -26.88 9.11
C ASP A 205 -12.03 -26.28 10.18
N GLU A 206 -10.71 -26.46 10.06
CA GLU A 206 -9.71 -25.93 11.00
C GLU A 206 -8.95 -24.71 10.46
N ILE A 207 -9.36 -24.21 9.30
CA ILE A 207 -8.77 -23.04 8.67
C ILE A 207 -9.84 -22.13 8.10
N ILE A 208 -9.59 -20.83 8.20
CA ILE A 208 -10.31 -19.80 7.46
C ILE A 208 -9.30 -18.95 6.69
N TYR A 209 -9.64 -18.60 5.46
CA TYR A 209 -8.80 -17.75 4.63
C TYR A 209 -9.34 -16.33 4.60
N VAL A 210 -8.43 -15.38 4.74
CA VAL A 210 -8.69 -13.94 4.63
C VAL A 210 -7.71 -13.35 3.63
N SER A 211 -8.15 -12.43 2.78
CA SER A 211 -7.28 -11.90 1.71
C SER A 211 -6.06 -11.15 2.27
N SER A 212 -6.25 -10.35 3.32
CA SER A 212 -5.21 -9.49 3.88
C SER A 212 -5.29 -9.40 5.41
N PRO A 213 -4.56 -10.26 6.16
CA PRO A 213 -4.41 -10.08 7.60
C PRO A 213 -3.48 -8.88 7.92
N PRO A 214 -3.66 -8.19 9.07
CA PRO A 214 -4.63 -8.50 10.11
C PRO A 214 -6.07 -8.15 9.71
N VAL A 215 -7.02 -8.88 10.28
CA VAL A 215 -8.46 -8.65 10.14
C VAL A 215 -9.09 -8.46 11.51
N ARG A 216 -10.18 -7.72 11.60
CA ARG A 216 -10.89 -7.48 12.86
C ARG A 216 -12.15 -8.32 12.94
N LEU A 217 -12.37 -8.97 14.09
CA LEU A 217 -13.63 -9.64 14.38
C LEU A 217 -14.68 -8.57 14.70
N SER A 218 -15.64 -8.41 13.80
CA SER A 218 -16.69 -7.39 13.93
C SER A 218 -17.89 -7.86 14.73
N GLU A 219 -18.29 -9.12 14.56
CA GLU A 219 -19.46 -9.69 15.20
C GLU A 219 -19.27 -11.19 15.45
N VAL A 220 -19.67 -11.67 16.63
CA VAL A 220 -19.74 -13.10 16.94
C VAL A 220 -21.14 -13.60 16.61
N LEU A 221 -21.28 -14.34 15.50
CA LEU A 221 -22.58 -14.83 15.03
C LEU A 221 -23.03 -16.12 15.73
N LYS A 222 -22.09 -16.84 16.36
CA LYS A 222 -22.39 -18.04 17.15
C LYS A 222 -21.72 -17.99 18.51
N GLU A 223 -22.48 -18.25 19.55
CA GLU A 223 -21.93 -18.36 20.90
C GLU A 223 -21.34 -19.76 21.16
N PRO A 224 -20.36 -19.89 22.08
CA PRO A 224 -19.89 -21.19 22.53
C PRO A 224 -21.02 -22.10 23.02
N GLY A 225 -20.94 -23.38 22.71
CA GLY A 225 -21.92 -24.41 23.08
C GLY A 225 -22.94 -24.76 21.99
N VAL A 226 -22.91 -24.07 20.84
CA VAL A 226 -23.80 -24.35 19.70
C VAL A 226 -23.07 -25.08 18.57
N SER A 227 -23.83 -25.63 17.62
CA SER A 227 -23.28 -26.28 16.42
C SER A 227 -22.42 -25.33 15.59
N GLY A 228 -21.26 -25.79 15.10
CA GLY A 228 -20.37 -25.05 14.20
C GLY A 228 -20.88 -24.89 12.76
N GLU A 229 -22.09 -25.38 12.45
CA GLU A 229 -22.67 -25.30 11.11
C GLU A 229 -23.19 -23.91 10.74
N GLY A 230 -22.77 -23.37 9.60
CA GLY A 230 -23.19 -22.06 9.09
C GLY A 230 -22.23 -20.94 9.48
N ASP A 231 -22.69 -19.70 9.43
CA ASP A 231 -21.86 -18.52 9.70
C ASP A 231 -21.45 -18.50 11.17
N LEU A 232 -20.14 -18.36 11.41
CA LEU A 232 -19.53 -18.46 12.73
C LEU A 232 -19.27 -17.06 13.32
N LEU A 233 -18.71 -16.18 12.50
CA LEU A 233 -18.29 -14.84 12.87
C LEU A 233 -18.26 -13.95 11.61
N ALA A 234 -18.26 -12.63 11.81
CA ALA A 234 -18.07 -11.67 10.74
C ALA A 234 -16.73 -10.94 10.90
N LEU A 235 -15.94 -10.91 9.82
CA LEU A 235 -14.64 -10.25 9.78
C LEU A 235 -14.73 -8.97 8.94
N THR A 236 -14.02 -7.95 9.37
CA THR A 236 -13.80 -6.72 8.63
C THR A 236 -12.32 -6.54 8.39
N ASP A 237 -11.96 -5.97 7.24
CA ASP A 237 -10.58 -5.54 7.00
C ASP A 237 -10.12 -4.59 8.11
N ALA A 238 -8.85 -4.68 8.52
CA ALA A 238 -8.28 -3.75 9.50
C ALA A 238 -8.20 -2.32 8.96
N ASN A 239 -8.12 -2.15 7.63
CA ASN A 239 -8.00 -0.85 6.99
C ASN A 239 -9.26 0.01 7.21
N ILE A 240 -9.04 1.26 7.58
CA ILE A 240 -10.10 2.25 7.76
C ILE A 240 -10.48 2.81 6.38
N ALA A 241 -11.77 2.81 6.07
CA ALA A 241 -12.35 3.56 4.97
C ALA A 241 -13.00 4.83 5.52
N ILE A 242 -12.73 5.98 4.92
CA ILE A 242 -13.39 7.24 5.27
C ILE A 242 -14.40 7.56 4.18
N ASP A 243 -15.67 7.55 4.57
CA ASP A 243 -16.77 7.99 3.73
C ASP A 243 -16.85 9.50 3.77
N SER A 244 -16.78 10.14 2.61
CA SER A 244 -16.79 11.58 2.51
C SER A 244 -17.62 12.03 1.31
N SER A 245 -17.89 13.33 1.25
CA SER A 245 -18.62 13.92 0.15
C SER A 245 -18.03 15.27 -0.25
N VAL A 246 -18.19 15.60 -1.52
CA VAL A 246 -17.73 16.87 -2.09
C VAL A 246 -18.88 17.54 -2.83
N PRO A 247 -19.03 18.87 -2.78
CA PRO A 247 -20.02 19.59 -3.57
C PRO A 247 -19.86 19.29 -5.07
N ILE A 248 -20.99 19.24 -5.79
CA ILE A 248 -21.00 18.90 -7.22
C ILE A 248 -20.10 19.80 -8.07
N GLU A 249 -19.91 21.07 -7.70
CA GLU A 249 -19.00 21.99 -8.40
C GLU A 249 -17.53 21.57 -8.31
N SER A 250 -17.15 20.85 -7.25
CA SER A 250 -15.79 20.40 -6.97
C SER A 250 -15.59 18.92 -7.28
N ALA A 251 -16.66 18.17 -7.55
CA ALA A 251 -16.60 16.73 -7.85
C ALA A 251 -15.69 16.41 -9.05
N GLY A 252 -15.63 17.29 -10.06
CA GLY A 252 -14.74 17.12 -11.21
C GLY A 252 -13.25 17.25 -10.89
N LEU A 253 -12.90 17.68 -9.68
CA LEU A 253 -11.52 17.80 -9.19
C LEU A 253 -11.11 16.61 -8.31
N VAL A 254 -12.01 15.67 -8.03
CA VAL A 254 -11.77 14.51 -7.16
C VAL A 254 -11.76 13.25 -8.03
N THR A 255 -10.66 12.50 -7.99
CA THR A 255 -10.50 11.26 -8.77
C THR A 255 -9.92 10.15 -7.91
N GLU A 256 -10.23 8.91 -8.26
CA GLU A 256 -9.60 7.72 -7.69
C GLU A 256 -8.07 7.82 -7.81
N GLY A 257 -7.37 7.34 -6.78
CA GLY A 257 -5.90 7.39 -6.67
C GLY A 257 -5.32 8.71 -6.12
N MET A 258 -6.13 9.75 -5.91
CA MET A 258 -5.63 10.98 -5.26
C MET A 258 -5.25 10.72 -3.80
N LYS A 259 -4.15 11.34 -3.38
CA LYS A 259 -3.75 11.36 -1.97
C LYS A 259 -4.61 12.33 -1.18
N VAL A 260 -4.98 11.94 0.03
CA VAL A 260 -5.78 12.73 0.96
C VAL A 260 -4.99 12.85 2.27
N LEU A 261 -4.91 14.07 2.80
CA LEU A 261 -4.42 14.30 4.16
C LEU A 261 -5.61 14.21 5.12
N ILE A 262 -5.45 13.44 6.18
CA ILE A 262 -6.47 13.20 7.19
C ILE A 262 -6.00 13.85 8.47
N ASP A 263 -6.85 14.67 9.07
CA ASP A 263 -6.59 15.39 10.31
C ASP A 263 -7.83 15.30 11.21
N GLU A 264 -7.70 14.62 12.35
CA GLU A 264 -8.72 14.52 13.40
C GLU A 264 -8.15 15.12 14.69
N PRO A 265 -8.35 16.44 14.91
CA PRO A 265 -7.67 17.18 15.95
C PRO A 265 -8.12 16.80 17.37
N ASP A 266 -9.36 16.32 17.55
CA ASP A 266 -9.88 15.98 18.88
C ASP A 266 -9.23 14.71 19.43
N LEU A 267 -8.85 13.79 18.53
CA LEU A 267 -8.12 12.57 18.85
C LEU A 267 -6.60 12.71 18.67
N GLY A 268 -6.14 13.80 18.07
CA GLY A 268 -4.73 14.03 17.74
C GLY A 268 -4.20 13.07 16.67
N ILE A 269 -5.06 12.65 15.75
CA ILE A 269 -4.72 11.69 14.68
C ILE A 269 -4.44 12.48 13.40
N THR A 270 -3.28 12.25 12.81
CA THR A 270 -2.92 12.74 11.47
C THR A 270 -2.49 11.56 10.61
N GLY A 271 -3.00 11.46 9.39
CA GLY A 271 -2.71 10.35 8.48
C GLY A 271 -2.74 10.75 7.02
N GLU A 272 -2.31 9.83 6.16
CA GLU A 272 -2.49 9.94 4.71
C GLU A 272 -3.41 8.80 4.25
N GLY A 273 -4.28 9.08 3.28
CA GLY A 273 -5.12 8.08 2.64
C GLY A 273 -5.11 8.24 1.13
N THR A 274 -5.75 7.32 0.42
CA THR A 274 -5.93 7.39 -1.03
C THR A 274 -7.39 7.22 -1.38
N ILE A 275 -7.91 8.01 -2.33
CA ILE A 275 -9.28 7.85 -2.82
C ILE A 275 -9.39 6.51 -3.54
N SER A 276 -10.17 5.59 -2.98
CA SER A 276 -10.41 4.24 -3.54
C SER A 276 -11.59 4.22 -4.50
N PHE A 277 -12.55 5.11 -4.31
CA PHE A 277 -13.78 5.15 -5.10
C PHE A 277 -14.36 6.56 -5.18
N VAL A 278 -14.89 6.94 -6.35
CA VAL A 278 -15.69 8.17 -6.53
C VAL A 278 -17.01 7.83 -7.21
N ALA A 279 -18.13 8.24 -6.63
CA ALA A 279 -19.43 7.99 -7.21
C ALA A 279 -19.63 8.69 -8.55
N ALA A 280 -20.28 8.01 -9.50
CA ALA A 280 -20.52 8.52 -10.84
C ALA A 280 -21.49 9.71 -10.90
N GLY A 281 -22.24 9.98 -9.84
CA GLY A 281 -23.23 11.06 -9.78
C GLY A 281 -23.63 11.42 -8.35
N PRO A 282 -24.29 12.58 -8.16
CA PRO A 282 -24.68 13.06 -6.85
C PRO A 282 -25.85 12.25 -6.27
N GLY A 283 -26.04 12.31 -4.95
CA GLY A 283 -27.18 11.67 -4.27
C GLY A 283 -27.08 10.14 -4.14
N THR A 284 -25.87 9.61 -4.09
CA THR A 284 -25.57 8.17 -3.91
C THR A 284 -25.06 7.89 -2.50
N ASN A 285 -25.05 6.62 -2.06
CA ASN A 285 -24.48 6.21 -0.77
C ASN A 285 -25.01 7.02 0.43
N ASP A 286 -26.34 7.22 0.48
CA ASP A 286 -27.05 7.99 1.52
C ASP A 286 -26.66 9.47 1.66
N ILE A 287 -26.03 10.06 0.63
CA ILE A 287 -25.72 11.49 0.57
C ILE A 287 -26.81 12.25 -0.22
N ASP A 288 -26.92 13.57 0.02
CA ASP A 288 -27.88 14.43 -0.67
C ASP A 288 -27.56 14.63 -2.17
N GLY A 289 -28.54 15.12 -2.93
CA GLY A 289 -28.44 15.32 -4.37
C GLY A 289 -27.52 16.47 -4.82
N PHE A 290 -26.83 17.16 -3.92
CA PHE A 290 -25.90 18.25 -4.22
C PHE A 290 -24.44 17.87 -4.00
N HIS A 291 -24.18 16.70 -3.42
CA HIS A 291 -22.83 16.20 -3.17
C HIS A 291 -22.59 14.87 -3.87
N VAL A 292 -21.33 14.65 -4.25
CA VAL A 292 -20.83 13.39 -4.80
C VAL A 292 -20.06 12.66 -3.71
N TYR A 293 -20.40 11.39 -3.50
CA TYR A 293 -19.72 10.51 -2.57
C TYR A 293 -18.32 10.13 -3.09
N PHE A 294 -17.37 10.03 -2.18
CA PHE A 294 -16.11 9.34 -2.42
C PHE A 294 -15.63 8.63 -1.16
N GLU A 295 -14.87 7.57 -1.36
CA GLU A 295 -14.28 6.75 -0.30
C GLU A 295 -12.77 6.93 -0.29
N VAL A 296 -12.19 7.05 0.91
CA VAL A 296 -10.74 7.11 1.11
C VAL A 296 -10.30 5.88 1.89
N THR A 297 -9.42 5.07 1.34
CA THR A 297 -8.75 4.00 2.08
C THR A 297 -7.53 4.57 2.80
N VAL A 298 -7.43 4.29 4.10
CA VAL A 298 -6.30 4.63 4.95
C VAL A 298 -5.46 3.37 5.14
N PRO A 299 -4.25 3.29 4.56
CA PRO A 299 -3.30 2.23 4.87
C PRO A 299 -2.77 2.41 6.30
N ASP A 300 -2.53 1.29 6.99
CA ASP A 300 -1.86 1.26 8.31
C ASP A 300 -0.43 1.86 8.28
#